data_AF-A0AAU9H7H7-F1
#
_entry.id   AF-A0AAU9H7H7-F1
#
_cell.length_a   1.000
_cell.length_b   1.000
_cell.length_c   1.000
_cell.angle_alpha   90.00
_cell.angle_beta   90.00
_cell.angle_gamma   90.00
#
_symmetry.space_group_name_H-M   'P 1'
#
loop_
_entity.id
_entity.type
_entity.pdbx_description
1 polymer ?
#
loop_
_entity_poly.entity_id
_entity_poly.type
_entity_poly.pdbx_seq_one_letter_code
_entity_poly.pdbx_strand_id
1 'polypeptide(L)'
;MNVIFPLVTVPVVSRILLSSGLGKVNYAFNIVGWFTLFAALGIPRYGIREVAKQKANQSELNKCFSEIFLINTVSTIISSLAYVIFIIVFPYFRKEVLLYFVAGIQLFFNVFNVDWFYQGLEEYGYITKRSFFCKVNLFDCNFVLGKI
;
A
#
# COMPACT_ATOMS: atom_id res chain seq x y z
N MET A 1 -6.36 4.94 12.94
CA MET A 1 -6.91 6.18 12.35
C MET A 1 -7.06 6.04 10.83
N ASN A 2 -7.92 5.12 10.37
CA ASN A 2 -8.08 4.77 8.94
C ASN A 2 -9.57 4.72 8.51
N VAL A 3 -10.45 5.38 9.27
CA VAL A 3 -11.92 5.19 9.16
C VAL A 3 -12.62 6.45 8.61
N ILE A 4 -11.98 7.61 8.64
CA ILE A 4 -12.59 8.88 8.20
C ILE A 4 -12.46 9.06 6.67
N PHE A 5 -11.46 8.42 6.05
CA PHE A 5 -11.17 8.56 4.62
C PHE A 5 -12.17 7.89 3.66
N PRO A 6 -12.72 6.69 3.96
CA PRO A 6 -13.71 6.05 3.10
C PRO A 6 -15.02 6.84 3.02
N LEU A 7 -15.37 7.63 4.04
CA LEU A 7 -16.70 8.24 4.13
C LEU A 7 -16.95 9.33 3.07
N VAL A 8 -15.90 10.03 2.63
CA VAL A 8 -15.98 11.13 1.65
C VAL A 8 -15.73 10.63 0.22
N THR A 9 -14.89 9.59 0.04
CA THR A 9 -14.55 9.05 -1.29
C THR A 9 -15.63 8.10 -1.84
N VAL A 10 -16.24 7.28 -0.99
CA VAL A 10 -17.26 6.30 -1.40
C VAL A 10 -18.44 6.93 -2.18
N PRO A 11 -19.06 8.05 -1.74
CA PRO A 11 -20.20 8.62 -2.46
C PRO A 11 -19.86 9.30 -3.80
N VAL A 12 -18.61 9.70 -4.04
CA VAL A 12 -18.19 10.40 -5.27
C VAL A 12 -17.72 9.40 -6.33
N VAL A 13 -16.90 8.43 -5.92
CA VAL A 13 -16.49 7.31 -6.77
C VAL A 13 -17.72 6.52 -7.24
N SER A 14 -18.79 6.44 -6.44
CA SER A 14 -20.04 5.78 -6.84
C SER A 14 -20.84 6.52 -7.89
N ARG A 15 -20.69 7.84 -8.01
CA ARG A 15 -21.37 8.64 -9.04
C ARG A 15 -20.67 8.57 -10.39
N ILE A 16 -19.34 8.45 -10.39
CA ILE A 16 -18.53 8.45 -11.62
C ILE A 16 -18.41 7.05 -12.25
N LEU A 17 -18.36 5.99 -11.45
CA LEU A 17 -18.14 4.61 -11.95
C LEU A 17 -19.42 3.81 -12.24
N LEU A 18 -20.61 4.35 -11.94
CA LEU A 18 -21.85 3.59 -11.71
C LEU A 18 -21.65 2.44 -10.69
N SER A 19 -22.73 1.99 -10.04
CA SER A 19 -22.65 0.95 -8.99
C SER A 19 -22.02 -0.38 -9.47
N SER A 20 -21.98 -0.62 -10.79
CA SER A 20 -21.38 -1.81 -11.41
C SER A 20 -19.84 -1.78 -11.52
N GLY A 21 -19.23 -0.60 -11.68
CA GLY A 21 -17.77 -0.45 -11.80
C GLY A 21 -17.05 -0.49 -10.45
N LEU A 22 -17.67 0.10 -9.42
CA LEU A 22 -17.12 0.17 -8.05
C LEU A 22 -16.87 -1.21 -7.42
N GLY A 23 -17.79 -2.16 -7.63
CA GLY A 23 -17.65 -3.51 -7.08
C GLY A 23 -16.44 -4.25 -7.65
N LYS A 24 -16.19 -4.11 -8.96
CA LYS A 24 -15.02 -4.70 -9.64
C LYS A 24 -13.71 -4.08 -9.14
N VAL A 25 -13.68 -2.76 -8.99
CA VAL A 25 -12.50 -2.03 -8.48
C VAL A 25 -12.17 -2.45 -7.06
N ASN A 26 -13.15 -2.45 -6.15
CA ASN A 26 -12.94 -2.91 -4.77
C ASN A 26 -12.51 -4.37 -4.70
N TYR A 27 -13.03 -5.23 -5.56
CA TYR A 27 -12.60 -6.63 -5.63
C TYR A 27 -11.14 -6.76 -6.08
N ALA A 28 -10.71 -5.99 -7.08
CA ALA A 28 -9.32 -5.95 -7.51
C ALA A 28 -8.38 -5.44 -6.41
N PHE A 29 -8.77 -4.36 -5.71
CA PHE A 29 -8.01 -3.86 -4.56
C PHE A 29 -7.94 -4.85 -3.40
N ASN A 30 -9.03 -5.59 -3.14
CA ASN A 30 -9.00 -6.66 -2.13
C ASN A 30 -7.99 -7.73 -2.52
N ILE A 31 -8.04 -8.26 -3.75
CA ILE A 31 -7.08 -9.27 -4.22
C ILE A 31 -5.65 -8.74 -4.05
N VAL A 32 -5.35 -7.55 -4.57
CA VAL A 32 -4.02 -6.94 -4.42
C VAL A 32 -3.65 -6.76 -2.94
N GLY A 33 -4.60 -6.39 -2.10
CA GLY A 33 -4.43 -6.27 -0.66
C GLY A 33 -3.98 -7.57 -0.01
N TRP A 34 -4.56 -8.71 -0.39
CA TRP A 34 -4.11 -10.03 0.10
C TRP A 34 -2.66 -10.33 -0.30
N PHE A 35 -2.28 -10.08 -1.56
CA PHE A 35 -0.88 -10.25 -2.01
C PHE A 35 0.07 -9.27 -1.33
N THR A 36 -0.37 -8.04 -1.09
CA THR A 36 0.42 -7.01 -0.39
C THR A 36 0.64 -7.38 1.07
N LEU A 37 -0.38 -7.93 1.72
CA LEU A 37 -0.30 -8.40 3.10
C LEU A 37 0.64 -9.61 3.22
N PHE A 38 0.67 -10.48 2.19
CA PHE A 38 1.62 -11.57 2.08
C PHE A 38 3.05 -11.06 1.84
N ALA A 39 3.23 -10.06 0.98
CA ALA A 39 4.53 -9.43 0.72
C ALA A 39 5.14 -8.81 1.99
N ALA A 40 4.32 -8.10 2.77
CA ALA A 40 4.73 -7.44 3.99
C ALA A 40 4.77 -8.36 5.23
N LEU A 41 4.40 -9.65 5.09
CA LEU A 41 4.01 -10.48 6.23
C LEU A 41 5.15 -10.61 7.26
N GLY A 42 4.90 -10.09 8.46
CA GLY A 42 5.84 -10.10 9.59
C GLY A 42 6.89 -8.98 9.60
N ILE A 43 7.16 -8.32 8.48
CA ILE A 43 8.18 -7.25 8.38
C ILE A 43 7.85 -6.05 9.28
N PRO A 44 6.62 -5.52 9.34
CA PRO A 44 6.31 -4.42 10.24
C PRO A 44 6.55 -4.79 11.70
N ARG A 45 6.19 -6.01 12.12
CA ARG A 45 6.36 -6.44 13.52
C ARG A 45 7.81 -6.73 13.88
N TYR A 46 8.50 -7.48 13.02
CA TYR A 46 9.89 -7.85 13.23
C TYR A 46 10.80 -6.64 13.09
N GLY A 47 10.61 -5.86 12.04
CA GLY A 47 11.44 -4.69 11.73
C GLY A 47 11.32 -3.58 12.76
N ILE A 48 10.13 -3.26 13.26
CA ILE A 48 9.96 -2.29 14.36
C ILE A 48 10.75 -2.75 15.60
N ARG A 49 10.67 -4.04 15.94
CA ARG A 49 11.32 -4.57 17.15
C ARG A 49 12.85 -4.56 17.05
N GLU A 50 13.41 -4.97 15.92
CA GLU A 50 14.87 -5.01 15.75
C GLU A 50 15.47 -3.60 15.59
N VAL A 51 14.79 -2.69 14.87
CA VAL A 51 15.19 -1.27 14.80
C VAL A 51 15.15 -0.62 16.19
N ALA A 52 14.10 -0.86 16.98
CA ALA A 52 13.98 -0.28 18.32
C ALA A 52 15.09 -0.76 19.28
N LYS A 53 15.60 -1.99 19.12
CA LYS A 53 16.72 -2.51 19.92
C LYS A 53 18.06 -1.89 19.53
N GLN A 54 18.29 -1.70 18.23
CA GLN A 54 19.59 -1.25 17.70
C GLN A 54 19.68 0.26 17.53
N LYS A 55 18.65 1.02 17.93
CA LYS A 55 18.58 2.50 17.81
C LYS A 55 19.75 3.27 18.44
N ALA A 56 20.48 2.66 19.37
CA ALA A 56 21.62 3.27 20.04
C ALA A 56 22.91 3.29 19.18
N ASN A 57 23.03 2.44 18.16
CA ASN A 57 24.22 2.36 17.32
C ASN A 57 23.87 2.53 15.84
N GLN A 58 24.30 3.65 15.25
CA GLN A 58 24.00 4.01 13.86
C GLN A 58 24.51 2.97 12.84
N SER A 59 25.65 2.33 13.10
CA SER A 59 26.23 1.35 12.19
C SER A 59 25.38 0.07 12.12
N GLU A 60 24.98 -0.43 13.27
CA GLU A 60 24.13 -1.63 13.37
C GLU A 60 22.71 -1.35 12.87
N LEU A 61 22.17 -0.17 13.16
CA LEU A 61 20.87 0.27 12.65
C LEU A 61 20.83 0.32 11.12
N ASN A 62 21.86 0.84 10.45
CA ASN A 62 21.93 0.88 8.99
C ASN A 62 22.01 -0.53 8.37
N LYS A 63 22.73 -1.46 9.01
CA LYS A 63 22.77 -2.86 8.58
C LYS A 63 21.40 -3.53 8.71
N CYS A 64 20.77 -3.42 9.88
CA CYS A 64 19.44 -3.97 10.14
C CYS A 64 18.39 -3.41 9.18
N PHE A 65 18.42 -2.09 8.93
CA PHE A 65 17.56 -1.44 7.95
C PHE A 65 17.74 -2.06 6.55
N SER A 66 18.99 -2.18 6.10
CA SER A 66 19.30 -2.70 4.76
C SER A 66 18.89 -4.16 4.61
N GLU A 67 19.09 -4.99 5.63
CA GLU A 67 18.65 -6.40 5.65
C GLU A 67 17.13 -6.51 5.54
N ILE A 68 16.39 -5.78 6.39
CA ILE A 68 14.92 -5.82 6.39
C ILE A 68 14.37 -5.24 5.08
N PHE A 69 14.96 -4.16 4.57
CA PHE A 69 14.56 -3.56 3.31
C PHE A 69 14.79 -4.51 2.13
N LEU A 70 15.90 -5.25 2.13
CA LEU A 70 16.21 -6.25 1.11
C LEU A 70 15.21 -7.41 1.18
N ILE A 71 14.90 -7.91 2.39
CA ILE A 71 13.86 -8.92 2.59
C ILE A 71 12.50 -8.44 2.07
N ASN A 72 12.11 -7.18 2.38
CA ASN A 72 10.86 -6.59 1.91
C ASN A 72 10.81 -6.50 0.38
N THR A 73 11.92 -6.11 -0.24
CA THR A 73 12.05 -6.00 -1.69
C THR A 73 11.91 -7.36 -2.35
N VAL A 74 12.64 -8.38 -1.87
CA VAL A 74 12.55 -9.75 -2.40
C VAL A 74 11.16 -10.34 -2.20
N SER A 75 10.57 -10.18 -1.02
CA SER A 75 9.21 -10.66 -0.72
C SER A 75 8.17 -10.01 -1.63
N THR A 76 8.30 -8.72 -1.90
CA THR A 76 7.39 -7.99 -2.80
C THR A 76 7.58 -8.41 -4.26
N ILE A 77 8.80 -8.67 -4.71
CA ILE A 77 9.07 -9.21 -6.05
C ILE A 77 8.44 -10.60 -6.21
N ILE A 78 8.60 -11.48 -5.22
CA ILE A 78 7.99 -12.82 -5.25
C ILE A 78 6.46 -12.71 -5.30
N SER A 79 5.89 -11.82 -4.48
CA SER A 79 4.44 -11.60 -4.41
C SER A 79 3.88 -10.97 -5.69
N SER A 80 4.63 -10.05 -6.32
CA SER A 80 4.22 -9.43 -7.58
C SER A 80 4.29 -10.40 -8.75
N LEU A 81 5.31 -11.27 -8.81
CA LEU A 81 5.39 -12.36 -9.78
C LEU A 81 4.23 -13.34 -9.60
N ALA A 82 3.93 -13.74 -8.36
CA ALA A 82 2.79 -14.61 -8.06
C ALA A 82 1.45 -13.97 -8.48
N TYR A 83 1.30 -12.65 -8.27
CA TYR A 83 0.11 -11.90 -8.69
C TYR A 83 -0.05 -11.86 -10.22
N VAL A 84 1.04 -11.61 -10.96
CA VAL A 84 1.01 -11.60 -12.43
C VAL A 84 0.65 -12.98 -12.97
N ILE A 85 1.24 -14.05 -12.42
CA ILE A 85 0.91 -15.44 -12.79
C ILE A 85 -0.57 -15.71 -12.51
N PHE A 86 -1.08 -15.29 -11.34
CA PHE A 86 -2.48 -15.47 -10.97
C PHE A 86 -3.43 -14.80 -11.98
N ILE A 87 -3.14 -13.57 -12.45
CA ILE A 87 -3.98 -12.91 -13.47
C ILE A 87 -3.96 -13.66 -14.80
N ILE A 88 -2.81 -14.16 -15.24
CA ILE A 88 -2.66 -14.81 -16.55
C ILE A 88 -3.34 -16.19 -16.58
N VAL A 89 -3.24 -16.94 -15.47
CA VAL A 89 -3.79 -18.29 -15.32
C VAL A 89 -5.31 -18.28 -15.28
N PHE A 90 -5.92 -17.29 -14.63
CA PHE A 90 -7.38 -17.24 -14.49
C PHE A 90 -8.03 -16.42 -15.63
N PRO A 91 -8.69 -17.08 -16.60
CA PRO A 91 -9.30 -16.40 -17.75
C PRO A 91 -10.43 -15.44 -17.35
N TYR A 92 -10.98 -15.58 -16.14
CA TYR A 92 -11.96 -14.70 -15.54
C TYR A 92 -11.50 -13.23 -15.50
N PHE A 93 -10.20 -12.98 -15.35
CA PHE A 93 -9.65 -11.62 -15.25
C PHE A 93 -9.30 -10.98 -16.61
N ARG A 94 -9.39 -11.73 -17.71
CA ARG A 94 -8.99 -11.25 -19.05
C ARG A 94 -9.87 -10.16 -19.64
N LYS A 95 -11.12 -10.03 -19.19
CA LYS A 95 -12.04 -8.98 -19.66
C LYS A 95 -11.67 -7.58 -19.16
N GLU A 96 -10.92 -7.48 -18.06
CA GLU A 96 -10.65 -6.22 -17.35
C GLU A 96 -9.16 -6.13 -16.93
N VAL A 97 -8.24 -6.66 -17.75
CA VAL A 97 -6.80 -6.79 -17.40
C VAL A 97 -6.18 -5.46 -16.98
N LEU A 98 -6.55 -4.37 -17.66
CA LEU A 98 -6.09 -3.01 -17.33
C LEU A 98 -6.39 -2.63 -15.88
N LEU A 99 -7.58 -2.95 -15.37
CA LEU A 99 -8.00 -2.62 -14.00
C LEU A 99 -7.15 -3.38 -12.98
N TYR A 100 -6.92 -4.67 -13.19
CA TYR A 100 -6.06 -5.48 -12.31
C TYR A 100 -4.59 -5.04 -12.38
N PHE A 101 -4.10 -4.63 -13.55
CA PHE A 101 -2.75 -4.10 -13.69
C PHE A 101 -2.56 -2.79 -12.91
N VAL A 102 -3.51 -1.86 -13.03
CA VAL A 102 -3.50 -0.59 -12.28
C VAL A 102 -3.59 -0.85 -10.77
N ALA A 103 -4.44 -1.79 -10.33
CA ALA A 103 -4.48 -2.17 -8.92
C ALA A 103 -3.15 -2.77 -8.46
N GLY A 104 -2.52 -3.63 -9.28
CA GLY A 104 -1.23 -4.26 -9.00
C GLY A 104 -0.05 -3.30 -8.86
N ILE A 105 -0.13 -2.08 -9.42
CA ILE A 105 0.87 -1.03 -9.19
C ILE A 105 1.02 -0.74 -7.69
N GLN A 106 -0.08 -0.77 -6.92
CA GLN A 106 -0.03 -0.53 -5.48
C GLN A 106 0.87 -1.54 -4.75
N LEU A 107 0.89 -2.80 -5.19
CA LEU A 107 1.76 -3.84 -4.63
C LEU A 107 3.23 -3.48 -4.84
N PHE A 108 3.60 -3.00 -6.03
CA PHE A 108 4.97 -2.54 -6.30
C PHE A 108 5.36 -1.35 -5.42
N PHE A 109 4.45 -0.40 -5.23
CA PHE A 109 4.70 0.76 -4.37
C PHE A 109 4.81 0.41 -2.88
N ASN A 110 4.40 -0.81 -2.47
CA ASN A 110 4.50 -1.24 -1.09
C ASN A 110 5.96 -1.31 -0.58
N VAL A 111 6.94 -1.59 -1.45
CA VAL A 111 8.37 -1.62 -1.07
C VAL A 111 8.84 -0.27 -0.52
N PHE A 112 8.37 0.83 -1.12
CA PHE A 112 8.72 2.20 -0.70
C PHE A 112 7.98 2.63 0.56
N ASN A 113 6.97 1.87 1.00
CA ASN A 113 6.29 2.14 2.25
C ASN A 113 7.14 1.62 3.43
N VAL A 114 8.08 2.46 3.87
CA VAL A 114 8.98 2.14 4.98
C VAL A 114 8.46 2.65 6.33
N ASP A 115 7.13 2.61 6.53
CA ASP A 115 6.50 3.17 7.72
C ASP A 115 6.97 2.43 9.00
N TRP A 116 7.40 1.17 8.87
CA TRP A 116 7.96 0.35 9.95
C TRP A 116 9.29 0.87 10.51
N PHE A 117 10.14 1.48 9.67
CA PHE A 117 11.45 1.98 10.10
C PHE A 117 11.29 3.20 11.01
N TYR A 118 10.47 4.16 10.59
CA TYR A 118 10.14 5.36 11.37
C TYR A 118 9.38 5.02 12.66
N GLN A 119 8.52 4.00 12.63
CA GLN A 119 7.86 3.49 13.85
C GLN A 119 8.87 2.89 14.84
N GLY A 120 9.87 2.14 14.35
CA GLY A 120 10.94 1.57 15.18
C GLY A 120 11.87 2.62 15.82
N LEU A 121 12.04 3.76 15.16
CA LEU A 121 12.79 4.92 15.67
C LEU A 121 11.99 5.81 16.64
N GLU A 122 10.70 5.52 16.85
CA GLU A 122 9.75 6.39 17.58
C GLU A 122 9.58 7.79 16.95
N GLU A 123 10.06 7.99 15.72
CA GLU A 123 9.90 9.24 14.97
C GLU A 123 8.59 9.23 14.15
N TYR A 124 7.46 9.25 14.86
CA TYR A 124 6.13 9.28 14.23
C TYR A 124 5.85 10.59 13.45
N GLY A 125 6.65 11.65 13.68
CA GLY A 125 6.43 12.97 13.08
C GLY A 125 6.50 12.99 11.55
N TYR A 126 7.36 12.17 10.95
CA TYR A 126 7.48 12.10 9.48
C TYR A 126 6.30 11.35 8.84
N ILE A 127 5.83 10.28 9.48
CA ILE A 127 4.67 9.48 9.04
C ILE A 127 3.40 10.33 9.06
N THR A 128 3.21 11.12 10.12
CA THR A 128 2.04 12.00 10.29
C THR A 128 2.04 13.13 9.26
N LYS A 129 3.19 13.77 8.99
CA LYS A 129 3.29 14.84 7.97
C LYS A 129 3.00 14.32 6.56
N ARG A 130 3.56 13.16 6.16
CA ARG A 130 3.27 12.54 4.85
C ARG A 130 1.79 12.22 4.69
N SER A 131 1.20 11.62 5.73
CA SER A 131 -0.22 11.30 5.75
C SER A 131 -1.08 12.57 5.65
N PHE A 132 -0.69 13.66 6.30
CA PHE A 132 -1.42 14.93 6.23
C PHE A 132 -1.40 15.53 4.82
N PHE A 133 -0.23 15.59 4.17
CA PHE A 133 -0.10 16.13 2.80
C PHE A 133 -0.86 15.32 1.74
N CYS A 134 -0.81 13.97 1.81
CA CYS A 134 -1.59 13.13 0.90
C CYS A 134 -3.09 13.34 1.09
N LYS A 135 -3.54 13.56 2.33
CA LYS A 135 -4.96 13.77 2.62
C LYS A 135 -5.49 15.11 2.12
N VAL A 136 -4.68 16.17 2.21
CA VAL A 136 -5.03 17.51 1.68
C VAL A 136 -5.19 17.47 0.16
N ASN A 137 -4.22 16.91 -0.57
CA ASN A 137 -4.31 16.77 -2.03
C ASN A 137 -5.54 15.95 -2.47
N LEU A 138 -5.89 14.90 -1.72
CA LEU A 138 -7.07 14.10 -2.05
C LEU A 138 -8.37 14.87 -1.80
N PHE A 139 -8.43 15.69 -0.75
CA PHE A 139 -9.59 16.54 -0.47
C PHE A 139 -9.77 17.60 -1.57
N ASP A 140 -8.69 18.26 -1.98
CA ASP A 140 -8.71 19.27 -3.06
C ASP A 140 -9.15 18.67 -4.39
N CYS A 141 -8.63 17.49 -4.74
CA CYS A 141 -9.02 16.78 -5.96
C CYS A 141 -10.50 16.36 -5.96
N ASN A 142 -11.03 15.93 -4.80
CA ASN A 142 -12.46 15.62 -4.64
C ASN A 142 -13.34 16.89 -4.70
N PHE A 143 -12.88 18.02 -4.19
CA PHE A 143 -13.61 19.29 -4.26
C PHE A 143 -13.73 19.83 -5.69
N VAL A 144 -12.69 19.66 -6.52
CA VAL A 144 -12.70 20.03 -7.94
C VAL A 144 -13.66 19.14 -8.74
N LEU A 145 -13.67 17.84 -8.48
CA LEU A 145 -14.56 16.87 -9.15
C LEU A 145 -16.04 17.03 -8.76
N GLY A 146 -16.35 17.48 -7.55
CA GLY A 146 -17.72 17.77 -7.12
C GLY A 146 -18.33 19.04 -7.70
N LYS A 147 -17.53 19.83 -8.45
CA LYS A 147 -17.94 21.09 -9.09
C LYS A 147 -18.21 20.97 -10.59
N ILE A 148 -17.99 19.78 -11.18
CA ILE A 148 -18.29 19.41 -12.57
C ILE A 148 -19.57 18.57 -12.58
#